data_AF-A0A2N6BBC4-F1
#
_entry.id   AF-A0A2N6BBC4-F1
#
_cell.length_a   1.000
_cell.length_b   1.000
_cell.length_c   1.000
_cell.angle_alpha   90.00
_cell.angle_beta   90.00
_cell.angle_gamma   90.00
#
_symmetry.space_group_name_H-M   'P 1'
#
loop_
_entity.id
_entity.type
_entity.pdbx_description
1 polymer ?
#
loop_
_entity_poly.entity_id
_entity_poly.type
_entity_poly.pdbx_seq_one_letter_code
_entity_poly.pdbx_strand_id
1 'polypeptide(L)'
;MVPPYGRRPFGAGEGYRGGMLKRALSAHLTLSLIMFIANAALAGGLEVLAPVDGYSPNCESIWTIVRAGDEPVYTVNGKTVGFSGFVEDGVYHQRIKLGGEITVSAGGESEALKIKPCLAGDGSQFHKAGEARCAECHEFAANDCKGCHQDHGLGKHEKKEFFELCSICHQGVGLPANEEMAAVCGRCHKKHSLKKHPKLRHAVTSSNDPLRPGHMMDCASCHNPHNPMSPGNLSRPEQRAWCRTCHKSP
;
A
#
# COMPACT_ATOMS: atom_id res chain seq x y z
N MET A 1 -40.11 10.35 12.51
CA MET A 1 -40.96 9.15 12.67
C MET A 1 -40.37 8.05 11.82
N VAL A 2 -39.79 7.04 12.48
CA VAL A 2 -39.08 5.89 11.90
C VAL A 2 -39.73 4.64 12.50
N PRO A 3 -40.06 3.59 11.73
CA PRO A 3 -40.63 2.38 12.30
C PRO A 3 -39.53 1.47 12.88
N PRO A 4 -39.81 0.70 13.94
CA PRO A 4 -38.85 -0.24 14.53
C PRO A 4 -38.90 -1.59 13.80
N TYR A 5 -37.74 -2.12 13.44
CA TYR A 5 -37.62 -3.51 12.95
C TYR A 5 -37.51 -4.49 14.12
N GLY A 6 -38.39 -5.49 14.09
CA GLY A 6 -38.57 -6.50 15.12
C GLY A 6 -37.54 -7.63 15.07
N ARG A 7 -37.30 -8.20 16.26
CA ARG A 7 -36.57 -9.44 16.49
C ARG A 7 -37.41 -10.66 16.09
N ARG A 8 -36.77 -11.73 15.62
CA ARG A 8 -37.33 -13.09 15.61
C ARG A 8 -36.49 -14.01 16.51
N PRO A 9 -37.10 -14.90 17.30
CA PRO A 9 -36.42 -16.01 17.93
C PRO A 9 -36.88 -17.38 17.40
N PHE A 10 -36.11 -18.40 17.82
CA PHE A 10 -36.36 -19.85 17.82
C PHE A 10 -36.06 -20.70 16.58
N GLY A 11 -35.22 -21.71 16.83
CA GLY A 11 -34.98 -22.89 16.02
C GLY A 11 -34.10 -23.86 16.81
N ALA A 12 -34.68 -24.48 17.85
CA ALA A 12 -34.09 -25.61 18.56
C ALA A 12 -34.27 -26.88 17.72
N GLY A 13 -33.24 -27.72 17.64
CA GLY A 13 -33.28 -29.03 17.03
C GLY A 13 -32.32 -29.99 17.75
N GLU A 14 -32.88 -30.80 18.64
CA GLU A 14 -32.26 -31.98 19.25
C GLU A 14 -32.17 -33.13 18.22
N GLY A 15 -31.18 -34.01 18.35
CA GLY A 15 -31.10 -35.20 17.47
C GLY A 15 -29.89 -36.14 17.63
N TYR A 16 -29.68 -36.68 18.83
CA TYR A 16 -29.21 -38.03 19.18
C TYR A 16 -28.38 -38.93 18.22
N ARG A 17 -27.26 -39.46 18.76
CA ARG A 17 -26.74 -40.88 18.76
C ARG A 17 -25.20 -40.84 18.72
N GLY A 18 -24.45 -41.33 19.70
CA GLY A 18 -24.62 -42.58 20.45
C GLY A 18 -23.75 -43.65 19.81
N GLY A 19 -22.46 -43.70 20.17
CA GLY A 19 -21.49 -44.67 19.64
C GLY A 19 -20.26 -44.80 20.52
N MET A 20 -20.41 -45.55 21.63
CA MET A 20 -19.27 -46.10 22.37
C MET A 20 -18.54 -47.12 21.50
N LEU A 21 -17.23 -46.96 21.29
CA LEU A 21 -16.36 -48.12 21.10
C LEU A 21 -15.13 -48.02 22.01
N LYS A 22 -14.91 -49.13 22.69
CA LYS A 22 -13.94 -49.37 23.75
C LYS A 22 -12.57 -49.69 23.16
N ARG A 23 -11.54 -49.30 23.93
CA ARG A 23 -10.27 -50.01 24.20
C ARG A 23 -9.40 -50.42 23.00
N ALA A 24 -8.19 -49.87 22.96
CA ALA A 24 -6.97 -50.67 23.10
C ALA A 24 -5.81 -49.77 23.53
N LEU A 25 -5.35 -49.97 24.78
CA LEU A 25 -3.95 -49.74 25.13
C LEU A 25 -3.11 -50.66 24.24
N SER A 26 -2.10 -50.11 23.58
CA SER A 26 -0.88 -50.85 23.31
C SER A 26 0.30 -49.90 23.36
N ALA A 27 1.07 -50.05 24.42
CA ALA A 27 2.38 -49.47 24.59
C ALA A 27 3.34 -50.07 23.56
N HIS A 28 3.81 -49.26 22.62
CA HIS A 28 5.05 -49.53 21.89
C HIS A 28 6.04 -48.41 22.19
N LEU A 29 6.72 -48.67 23.32
CA LEU A 29 8.01 -48.11 23.69
C LEU A 29 9.05 -48.67 22.71
N THR A 30 9.34 -47.95 21.63
CA THR A 30 10.50 -48.20 20.77
C THR A 30 11.06 -46.89 20.26
N LEU A 31 12.16 -46.47 20.89
CA LEU A 31 13.38 -46.07 20.19
C LEU A 31 13.21 -45.03 19.06
N SER A 32 13.23 -43.75 19.41
CA SER A 32 13.67 -42.68 18.50
C SER A 32 14.63 -41.77 19.23
N LEU A 33 15.79 -42.38 19.47
CA LEU A 33 17.10 -41.75 19.57
C LEU A 33 17.27 -40.73 18.42
N ILE A 34 17.60 -39.48 18.78
CA ILE A 34 18.08 -38.40 17.91
C ILE A 34 17.00 -37.76 17.00
N MET A 35 16.20 -36.87 17.59
CA MET A 35 15.82 -35.61 16.93
C MET A 35 16.28 -34.43 17.80
N PHE A 36 17.58 -34.35 18.06
CA PHE A 36 18.20 -33.03 18.07
C PHE A 36 18.24 -32.60 16.61
N ILE A 37 17.11 -32.05 16.12
CA ILE A 37 17.16 -31.21 14.93
C ILE A 37 18.19 -30.16 15.28
N ALA A 38 19.29 -30.17 14.54
CA ALA A 38 20.20 -29.08 14.51
C ALA A 38 19.36 -27.83 14.24
N ASN A 39 19.10 -27.05 15.29
CA ASN A 39 19.15 -25.60 15.16
C ASN A 39 20.57 -25.33 14.70
N ALA A 40 20.82 -25.57 13.41
CA ALA A 40 21.81 -24.84 12.68
C ALA A 40 21.42 -23.41 12.96
N ALA A 41 22.11 -22.81 13.93
CA ALA A 41 22.33 -21.38 13.97
C ALA A 41 22.72 -21.07 12.54
N LEU A 42 21.74 -20.60 11.76
CA LEU A 42 21.98 -19.97 10.48
C LEU A 42 23.02 -18.93 10.82
N ALA A 43 24.26 -19.20 10.43
CA ALA A 43 25.36 -18.28 10.64
C ALA A 43 24.84 -16.91 10.19
N GLY A 44 24.86 -15.95 11.11
CA GLY A 44 24.11 -14.69 11.07
C GLY A 44 24.52 -13.78 9.92
N GLY A 45 24.31 -14.24 8.69
CA GLY A 45 24.55 -13.52 7.47
C GLY A 45 23.52 -12.41 7.31
N LEU A 46 23.96 -11.35 6.67
CA LEU A 46 23.15 -10.24 6.27
C LEU A 46 22.56 -10.55 4.89
N GLU A 47 21.23 -10.65 4.80
CA GLU A 47 20.53 -10.81 3.53
C GLU A 47 19.54 -9.64 3.34
N VAL A 48 19.81 -8.79 2.34
CA VAL A 48 18.92 -7.70 1.96
C VAL A 48 17.81 -8.22 1.05
N LEU A 49 16.60 -8.34 1.58
CA LEU A 49 15.40 -8.77 0.84
C LEU A 49 14.77 -7.60 0.07
N ALA A 50 14.86 -6.39 0.63
CA ALA A 50 14.45 -5.15 -0.02
C ALA A 50 15.29 -3.96 0.45
N PRO A 51 15.51 -2.94 -0.39
CA PRO A 51 15.09 -2.84 -1.79
C PRO A 51 15.93 -3.74 -2.69
N VAL A 52 15.28 -4.31 -3.69
CA VAL A 52 15.94 -5.06 -4.76
C VAL A 52 16.78 -4.16 -5.65
N ASP A 53 17.86 -4.71 -6.20
CA ASP A 53 18.76 -4.03 -7.12
C ASP A 53 17.98 -3.27 -8.21
N GLY A 54 18.22 -1.96 -8.29
CA GLY A 54 17.61 -1.09 -9.29
C GLY A 54 16.20 -0.59 -8.95
N TYR A 55 15.72 -0.80 -7.73
CA TYR A 55 14.49 -0.19 -7.21
C TYR A 55 14.58 1.35 -7.17
N SER A 56 13.47 2.03 -7.45
CA SER A 56 13.35 3.50 -7.36
C SER A 56 12.27 3.85 -6.31
N PRO A 57 12.64 4.41 -5.15
CA PRO A 57 11.73 4.70 -4.06
C PRO A 57 10.89 5.96 -4.33
N ASN A 58 9.82 6.15 -3.53
CA ASN A 58 9.22 7.48 -3.40
C ASN A 58 10.27 8.42 -2.81
N CYS A 59 10.39 9.65 -3.32
CA CYS A 59 11.54 10.52 -3.01
C CYS A 59 11.68 10.96 -1.54
N GLU A 60 10.92 10.39 -0.61
CA GLU A 60 10.94 10.70 0.81
C GLU A 60 11.53 9.57 1.64
N SER A 61 11.16 8.31 1.35
CA SER A 61 11.52 7.17 2.19
C SER A 61 11.55 5.86 1.42
N ILE A 62 12.26 4.88 1.98
CA ILE A 62 12.37 3.54 1.44
C ILE A 62 12.15 2.51 2.53
N TRP A 63 11.44 1.43 2.20
CA TRP A 63 11.41 0.25 3.05
C TRP A 63 12.66 -0.60 2.78
N THR A 64 13.34 -0.92 3.87
CA THR A 64 14.42 -1.90 3.92
C THR A 64 13.91 -3.12 4.66
N ILE A 65 14.08 -4.29 4.05
CA ILE A 65 13.69 -5.57 4.62
C ILE A 65 14.95 -6.42 4.61
N VAL A 66 15.39 -6.82 5.79
CA VAL A 66 16.70 -7.45 5.98
C VAL A 66 16.53 -8.66 6.88
N ARG A 67 16.98 -9.82 6.42
CA ARG A 67 17.12 -11.01 7.27
C ARG A 67 18.52 -11.00 7.86
N ALA A 68 18.62 -11.09 9.18
CA ALA A 68 19.90 -11.05 9.88
C ALA A 68 19.82 -11.79 11.23
N GLY A 69 20.96 -12.32 11.70
CA GLY A 69 21.05 -12.96 13.02
C GLY A 69 20.97 -11.97 14.19
N ASP A 70 21.42 -10.73 13.97
CA ASP A 70 21.43 -9.63 14.94
C ASP A 70 20.68 -8.41 14.36
N GLU A 71 20.38 -7.43 15.22
CA GLU A 71 19.74 -6.18 14.79
C GLU A 71 20.63 -5.43 13.78
N PRO A 72 20.14 -5.15 12.57
CA PRO A 72 20.91 -4.47 11.54
C PRO A 72 21.11 -3.00 11.89
N VAL A 73 22.32 -2.51 11.62
CA VAL A 73 22.68 -1.10 11.73
C VAL A 73 22.57 -0.45 10.35
N TYR A 74 21.77 0.61 10.26
CA TYR A 74 21.62 1.38 9.04
C TYR A 74 22.42 2.67 9.10
N THR A 75 23.06 3.04 8.00
CA THR A 75 23.66 4.36 7.83
C THR A 75 23.15 5.04 6.57
N VAL A 76 23.02 6.37 6.63
CA VAL A 76 22.69 7.24 5.50
C VAL A 76 23.81 8.28 5.38
N ASN A 77 24.56 8.27 4.28
CA ASN A 77 25.81 9.03 4.12
C ASN A 77 26.77 8.84 5.31
N GLY A 78 26.94 7.60 5.77
CA GLY A 78 27.80 7.24 6.89
C GLY A 78 27.29 7.66 8.28
N LYS A 79 26.11 8.27 8.38
CA LYS A 79 25.48 8.58 9.68
C LYS A 79 24.51 7.48 10.07
N THR A 80 24.68 6.91 11.26
CA THR A 80 23.76 5.89 11.78
C THR A 80 22.34 6.42 11.91
N VAL A 81 21.38 5.62 11.48
CA VAL A 81 19.94 5.82 11.67
C VAL A 81 19.46 4.78 12.66
N GLY A 82 18.79 5.24 13.73
CA GLY A 82 18.25 4.32 14.74
C GLY A 82 17.14 3.44 14.17
N PHE A 83 17.07 2.19 14.62
CA PHE A 83 16.00 1.29 14.23
C PHE A 83 14.65 1.80 14.74
N SER A 84 13.69 1.97 13.83
CA SER A 84 12.32 2.42 14.12
C SER A 84 11.28 1.50 13.47
N GLY A 85 11.71 0.30 13.13
CA GLY A 85 10.95 -0.70 12.41
C GLY A 85 10.24 -1.71 13.30
N PHE A 86 9.90 -2.84 12.72
CA PHE A 86 9.43 -4.02 13.44
C PHE A 86 10.19 -5.27 12.98
N VAL A 87 10.14 -6.33 13.80
CA VAL A 87 10.86 -7.59 13.56
C VAL A 87 9.87 -8.74 13.57
N GLU A 88 10.00 -9.63 12.58
CA GLU A 88 9.19 -10.85 12.45
C GLU A 88 10.11 -11.97 11.97
N ASP A 89 10.23 -13.05 12.75
CA ASP A 89 11.01 -14.25 12.40
C ASP A 89 12.45 -13.96 11.89
N GLY A 90 13.15 -13.02 12.54
CA GLY A 90 14.51 -12.63 12.18
C GLY A 90 14.61 -11.73 10.94
N VAL A 91 13.46 -11.21 10.48
CA VAL A 91 13.35 -10.23 9.38
C VAL A 91 13.02 -8.85 9.94
N TYR A 92 13.90 -7.90 9.68
CA TYR A 92 13.84 -6.52 10.15
C TYR A 92 13.25 -5.64 9.06
N HIS A 93 12.16 -4.94 9.40
CA HIS A 93 11.43 -4.07 8.49
C HIS A 93 11.60 -2.62 8.93
N GLN A 94 12.44 -1.85 8.24
CA GLN A 94 12.66 -0.45 8.57
C GLN A 94 12.39 0.49 7.41
N ARG A 95 11.63 1.55 7.69
CA ARG A 95 11.46 2.70 6.79
C ARG A 95 12.58 3.71 7.04
N ILE A 96 13.39 3.98 6.02
CA ILE A 96 14.53 4.90 6.08
C ILE A 96 14.23 6.14 5.23
N LYS A 97 14.49 7.33 5.78
CA LYS A 97 14.38 8.57 5.02
C LYS A 97 15.51 8.66 4.01
N LEU A 98 15.18 8.97 2.75
CA LEU A 98 16.19 9.12 1.71
C LEU A 98 17.04 10.38 1.95
N GLY A 99 18.35 10.24 1.77
CA GLY A 99 19.29 11.34 1.94
C GLY A 99 20.64 11.15 1.24
N GLY A 100 20.86 10.02 0.57
CA GLY A 100 22.09 9.67 -0.12
C GLY A 100 22.35 8.16 -0.08
N GLU A 101 23.61 7.76 -0.01
CA GLU A 101 24.00 6.35 0.05
C GLU A 101 23.48 5.72 1.35
N ILE A 102 22.84 4.55 1.22
CA ILE A 102 22.33 3.78 2.35
C ILE A 102 23.13 2.50 2.45
N THR A 103 23.66 2.23 3.62
CA THR A 103 24.39 0.99 3.93
C THR A 103 23.69 0.31 5.10
N VAL A 104 23.54 -1.00 5.02
CA VAL A 104 23.09 -1.84 6.13
C VAL A 104 24.21 -2.79 6.54
N SER A 105 24.33 -3.07 7.82
CA SER A 105 25.29 -4.02 8.35
C SER A 105 24.72 -4.86 9.49
N ALA A 106 25.12 -6.13 9.57
CA ALA A 106 24.77 -7.06 10.64
C ALA A 106 25.83 -8.18 10.69
N GLY A 107 26.15 -8.71 11.88
CA GLY A 107 27.07 -9.85 12.01
C GLY A 107 28.50 -9.63 11.47
N GLY A 108 28.94 -8.37 11.31
CA GLY A 108 30.22 -8.02 10.69
C GLY A 108 30.19 -7.93 9.16
N GLU A 109 29.05 -8.23 8.53
CA GLU A 109 28.80 -8.04 7.10
C GLU A 109 28.16 -6.68 6.85
N SER A 110 28.34 -6.16 5.64
CA SER A 110 27.77 -4.87 5.23
C SER A 110 27.44 -4.84 3.74
N GLU A 111 26.30 -4.26 3.40
CA GLU A 111 25.84 -4.10 2.02
C GLU A 111 25.34 -2.68 1.77
N ALA A 112 25.78 -2.08 0.65
CA ALA A 112 25.28 -0.81 0.16
C ALA A 112 24.05 -1.03 -0.73
N LEU A 113 22.95 -0.35 -0.42
CA LEU A 113 21.70 -0.50 -1.16
C LEU A 113 21.80 0.16 -2.54
N LYS A 114 21.66 -0.62 -3.62
CA LYS A 114 21.74 -0.13 -5.00
C LYS A 114 20.42 0.46 -5.47
N ILE A 115 20.12 1.65 -4.96
CA ILE A 115 18.88 2.38 -5.22
C ILE A 115 19.07 3.29 -6.44
N LYS A 116 18.13 3.25 -7.40
CA LYS A 116 18.13 4.21 -8.52
C LYS A 116 17.76 5.61 -8.01
N PRO A 117 18.26 6.68 -8.66
CA PRO A 117 17.76 8.02 -8.43
C PRO A 117 16.23 8.03 -8.46
N CYS A 118 15.61 8.83 -7.61
CA CYS A 118 14.16 8.92 -7.57
C CYS A 118 13.67 9.33 -8.97
N LEU A 119 13.09 8.39 -9.68
CA LEU A 119 12.27 8.70 -10.84
C LEU A 119 10.88 8.89 -10.25
N ALA A 120 10.27 10.05 -10.48
CA ALA A 120 8.83 10.19 -10.33
C ALA A 120 8.17 9.28 -11.38
N GLY A 121 8.27 7.97 -11.19
CA GLY A 121 7.75 6.96 -12.08
C GLY A 121 6.28 6.73 -11.80
N ASP A 122 5.53 6.39 -12.85
CA ASP A 122 4.21 5.83 -12.68
C ASP A 122 4.35 4.51 -11.90
N GLY A 123 3.63 4.35 -10.80
CA GLY A 123 3.72 3.15 -9.96
C GLY A 123 3.40 1.82 -10.67
N SER A 124 3.12 1.82 -11.98
CA SER A 124 2.81 0.66 -12.81
C SER A 124 3.95 -0.37 -12.82
N GLN A 125 5.21 0.07 -12.90
CA GLN A 125 6.36 -0.84 -12.91
C GLN A 125 6.61 -1.49 -11.55
N PHE A 126 6.33 -0.77 -10.46
CA PHE A 126 6.45 -1.31 -9.12
C PHE A 126 5.45 -2.45 -8.89
N HIS A 127 4.20 -2.32 -9.34
CA HIS A 127 3.23 -3.37 -9.12
C HIS A 127 3.65 -4.69 -9.78
N LYS A 128 4.09 -4.68 -11.04
CA LYS A 128 4.46 -5.94 -11.72
C LYS A 128 5.66 -6.66 -11.08
N ALA A 129 6.72 -5.93 -10.74
CA ALA A 129 7.96 -6.53 -10.23
C ALA A 129 8.00 -6.62 -8.69
N GLY A 130 7.39 -5.65 -8.01
CA GLY A 130 7.32 -5.58 -6.56
C GLY A 130 6.32 -6.55 -5.96
N GLU A 131 5.11 -6.66 -6.53
CA GLU A 131 4.08 -7.59 -6.02
C GLU A 131 4.56 -9.04 -6.05
N ALA A 132 5.17 -9.47 -7.17
CA ALA A 132 5.71 -10.82 -7.31
C ALA A 132 6.77 -11.15 -6.26
N ARG A 133 7.59 -10.15 -5.86
CA ARG A 133 8.65 -10.31 -4.87
C ARG A 133 8.14 -10.29 -3.44
N CYS A 134 7.22 -9.39 -3.13
CA CYS A 134 6.58 -9.38 -1.81
C CYS A 134 5.81 -10.69 -1.58
N ALA A 135 5.22 -11.26 -2.63
CA ALA A 135 4.51 -12.54 -2.57
C ALA A 135 5.41 -13.74 -2.25
N GLU A 136 6.74 -13.59 -2.32
CA GLU A 136 7.68 -14.63 -1.88
C GLU A 136 7.69 -14.80 -0.35
N CYS A 137 7.33 -13.75 0.40
CA CYS A 137 7.33 -13.74 1.87
C CYS A 137 5.96 -13.49 2.51
N HIS A 138 5.00 -12.92 1.76
CA HIS A 138 3.68 -12.56 2.28
C HIS A 138 2.58 -13.14 1.39
N GLU A 139 1.53 -13.68 2.01
CA GLU A 139 0.32 -14.05 1.28
C GLU A 139 -0.56 -12.81 1.08
N PHE A 140 -0.82 -12.44 -0.18
CA PHE A 140 -1.77 -11.40 -0.53
C PHE A 140 -2.99 -12.02 -1.20
N ALA A 141 -4.19 -11.58 -0.82
CA ALA A 141 -5.37 -11.86 -1.61
C ALA A 141 -5.30 -11.08 -2.94
N ALA A 142 -5.89 -11.61 -4.00
CA ALA A 142 -6.03 -10.87 -5.25
C ALA A 142 -6.76 -9.53 -4.99
N ASN A 143 -6.14 -8.40 -5.37
CA ASN A 143 -6.58 -7.03 -5.07
C ASN A 143 -6.46 -6.61 -3.59
N ASP A 144 -5.57 -7.21 -2.80
CA ASP A 144 -5.22 -6.70 -1.47
C ASP A 144 -4.32 -5.45 -1.56
N CYS A 145 -4.90 -4.37 -2.10
CA CYS A 145 -4.21 -3.09 -2.21
C CYS A 145 -3.83 -2.54 -0.83
N LYS A 146 -4.56 -2.90 0.23
CA LYS A 146 -4.36 -2.37 1.60
C LYS A 146 -3.16 -2.99 2.30
N GLY A 147 -2.84 -4.25 2.01
CA GLY A 147 -1.61 -4.89 2.48
C GLY A 147 -0.36 -4.08 2.15
N CYS A 148 -0.35 -3.46 0.96
CA CYS A 148 0.79 -2.66 0.47
C CYS A 148 0.61 -1.14 0.62
N HIS A 149 -0.62 -0.62 0.52
CA HIS A 149 -0.91 0.82 0.52
C HIS A 149 -1.63 1.27 1.79
N GLN A 150 -0.91 1.32 2.92
CA GLN A 150 -1.46 1.67 4.23
C GLN A 150 -1.72 3.18 4.44
N ASP A 151 -1.12 4.06 3.62
CA ASP A 151 -1.07 5.52 3.83
C ASP A 151 -2.21 6.34 3.15
N HIS A 152 -3.35 5.74 2.80
CA HIS A 152 -4.45 6.49 2.15
C HIS A 152 -5.40 7.17 3.15
N GLY A 153 -5.53 8.49 3.03
CA GLY A 153 -6.09 9.41 4.01
C GLY A 153 -7.62 9.38 4.23
N LEU A 154 -7.98 9.69 5.49
CA LEU A 154 -9.31 9.67 6.11
C LEU A 154 -10.16 10.90 5.73
N GLY A 155 -11.21 10.73 4.92
CA GLY A 155 -12.26 11.76 4.74
C GLY A 155 -13.45 11.31 3.90
N LYS A 156 -14.13 12.15 3.10
CA LYS A 156 -15.49 11.82 2.60
C LYS A 156 -15.63 10.59 1.68
N HIS A 157 -14.53 10.05 1.17
CA HIS A 157 -14.46 8.75 0.47
C HIS A 157 -13.98 7.61 1.40
N GLU A 158 -14.02 7.80 2.73
CA GLU A 158 -13.48 6.88 3.76
C GLU A 158 -14.42 5.79 4.22
N LYS A 159 -15.67 5.78 3.75
CA LYS A 159 -16.57 4.72 4.19
C LYS A 159 -15.86 3.40 3.96
N LYS A 160 -15.81 2.54 4.97
CA LYS A 160 -15.07 1.26 4.91
C LYS A 160 -15.43 0.50 3.63
N GLU A 161 -16.70 0.62 3.24
CA GLU A 161 -17.24 0.14 1.97
C GLU A 161 -16.50 0.67 0.73
N PHE A 162 -16.09 1.93 0.68
CA PHE A 162 -15.39 2.54 -0.46
C PHE A 162 -13.90 2.17 -0.50
N PHE A 163 -13.26 1.99 0.66
CA PHE A 163 -11.87 1.55 0.78
C PHE A 163 -11.66 0.08 0.40
N GLU A 164 -12.65 -0.79 0.59
CA GLU A 164 -12.63 -2.18 0.08
C GLU A 164 -12.87 -2.24 -1.43
N LEU A 165 -13.14 -1.10 -2.07
CA LEU A 165 -13.57 -1.00 -3.46
C LEU A 165 -12.66 -0.07 -4.27
N CYS A 166 -11.34 -0.16 -4.08
CA CYS A 166 -10.36 0.51 -4.97
C CYS A 166 -10.69 0.26 -6.45
N SER A 167 -11.19 -0.94 -6.75
CA SER A 167 -11.63 -1.40 -8.07
C SER A 167 -12.81 -0.63 -8.67
N ILE A 168 -13.60 0.09 -7.84
CA ILE A 168 -14.66 0.99 -8.33
C ILE A 168 -14.06 2.19 -9.06
N CYS A 169 -12.83 2.60 -8.76
CA CYS A 169 -12.17 3.70 -9.47
C CYS A 169 -11.04 3.20 -10.38
N HIS A 170 -10.37 2.12 -9.98
CA HIS A 170 -9.20 1.58 -10.66
C HIS A 170 -9.50 0.23 -11.31
N GLN A 171 -9.39 0.11 -12.63
CA GLN A 171 -9.46 -1.18 -13.32
C GLN A 171 -8.06 -1.83 -13.44
N GLY A 172 -7.30 -1.83 -12.34
CA GLY A 172 -5.92 -2.28 -12.29
C GLY A 172 -4.98 -1.21 -11.73
N VAL A 173 -3.70 -1.34 -12.04
CA VAL A 173 -2.64 -0.50 -11.47
C VAL A 173 -2.34 0.73 -12.33
N GLY A 174 -2.43 1.91 -11.72
CA GLY A 174 -2.18 3.20 -12.39
C GLY A 174 -3.38 4.16 -12.36
N LEU A 175 -3.18 5.36 -12.90
CA LEU A 175 -4.26 6.34 -13.10
C LEU A 175 -5.10 5.89 -14.31
N PRO A 176 -6.44 5.85 -14.22
CA PRO A 176 -7.28 5.68 -15.40
C PRO A 176 -6.99 6.84 -16.38
N ALA A 177 -6.90 6.52 -17.68
CA ALA A 177 -6.59 7.50 -18.70
C ALA A 177 -7.69 8.59 -18.76
N ASN A 178 -7.35 9.81 -19.18
CA ASN A 178 -8.13 11.03 -18.87
C ASN A 178 -9.63 11.02 -19.24
N GLU A 179 -10.05 10.35 -20.32
CA GLU A 179 -11.48 10.20 -20.66
C GLU A 179 -12.21 9.24 -19.72
N GLU A 180 -11.49 8.27 -19.16
CA GLU A 180 -11.97 7.33 -18.16
C GLU A 180 -12.15 8.01 -16.79
N MET A 181 -11.30 8.97 -16.43
CA MET A 181 -11.37 9.64 -15.12
C MET A 181 -12.72 10.37 -14.91
N ALA A 182 -13.17 11.16 -15.89
CA ALA A 182 -14.46 11.83 -15.79
C ALA A 182 -15.64 10.85 -15.78
N ALA A 183 -15.54 9.73 -16.51
CA ALA A 183 -16.54 8.68 -16.49
C ALA A 183 -16.59 7.96 -15.12
N VAL A 184 -15.43 7.65 -14.54
CA VAL A 184 -15.26 7.06 -13.21
C VAL A 184 -15.92 7.94 -12.16
N CYS A 185 -15.60 9.23 -12.12
CA CYS A 185 -16.21 10.18 -11.20
C CYS A 185 -17.72 10.32 -11.44
N GLY A 186 -18.13 10.37 -12.72
CA GLY A 186 -19.51 10.53 -13.16
C GLY A 186 -20.47 9.41 -12.72
N ARG A 187 -19.95 8.21 -12.42
CA ARG A 187 -20.75 7.11 -11.85
C ARG A 187 -21.46 7.51 -10.56
N CYS A 188 -20.77 8.27 -9.70
CA CYS A 188 -21.30 8.75 -8.42
C CYS A 188 -21.71 10.21 -8.50
N HIS A 189 -20.94 11.05 -9.20
CA HIS A 189 -21.15 12.49 -9.30
C HIS A 189 -21.95 12.89 -10.54
N LYS A 190 -23.14 12.32 -10.73
CA LYS A 190 -23.99 12.52 -11.93
C LYS A 190 -24.33 13.99 -12.25
N LYS A 191 -24.23 14.88 -11.26
CA LYS A 191 -24.46 16.33 -11.41
C LYS A 191 -23.21 17.11 -11.84
N HIS A 192 -22.07 16.44 -12.01
CA HIS A 192 -20.80 17.06 -12.38
C HIS A 192 -20.39 16.58 -13.77
N SER A 193 -19.84 17.49 -14.57
CA SER A 193 -19.33 17.16 -15.90
C SER A 193 -18.17 18.08 -16.23
N LEU A 194 -17.28 17.63 -17.12
CA LEU A 194 -16.21 18.49 -17.61
C LEU A 194 -16.73 19.71 -18.38
N LYS A 195 -17.95 19.67 -18.91
CA LYS A 195 -18.58 20.76 -19.68
C LYS A 195 -19.16 21.87 -18.80
N LYS A 196 -19.58 21.55 -17.57
CA LYS A 196 -20.22 22.48 -16.62
C LYS A 196 -19.75 22.16 -15.20
N HIS A 197 -18.66 22.81 -14.79
CA HIS A 197 -18.15 22.65 -13.44
C HIS A 197 -18.99 23.46 -12.43
N PRO A 198 -19.38 22.91 -11.25
CA PRO A 198 -20.29 23.60 -10.33
C PRO A 198 -19.76 24.93 -9.75
N LYS A 199 -18.44 25.08 -9.72
CA LYS A 199 -17.76 26.28 -9.17
C LYS A 199 -17.06 27.11 -10.23
N LEU A 200 -16.70 26.52 -11.37
CA LEU A 200 -16.06 27.20 -12.48
C LEU A 200 -17.10 27.32 -13.57
N ARG A 201 -17.48 28.54 -13.96
CA ARG A 201 -18.56 28.77 -14.95
C ARG A 201 -18.14 28.43 -16.39
N HIS A 202 -17.12 27.59 -16.57
CA HIS A 202 -16.58 27.16 -17.85
C HIS A 202 -16.21 25.66 -17.81
N ALA A 203 -15.97 25.09 -18.99
CA ALA A 203 -15.50 23.72 -19.11
C ALA A 203 -14.06 23.56 -18.63
N VAL A 204 -13.76 22.40 -18.05
CA VAL A 204 -12.42 21.95 -17.62
C VAL A 204 -11.99 20.83 -18.57
N THR A 205 -11.66 21.21 -19.81
CA THR A 205 -11.30 20.30 -20.91
C THR A 205 -10.12 20.86 -21.72
N SER A 206 -9.04 21.26 -21.05
CA SER A 206 -7.79 21.63 -21.75
C SER A 206 -7.07 20.38 -22.21
N SER A 207 -6.46 20.41 -23.39
CA SER A 207 -5.58 19.34 -23.87
C SER A 207 -4.32 19.19 -23.04
N ASN A 208 -3.95 20.23 -22.26
CA ASN A 208 -2.77 20.24 -21.42
C ASN A 208 -3.14 20.46 -19.95
N ASP A 209 -2.80 19.49 -19.12
CA ASP A 209 -2.73 19.58 -17.66
C ASP A 209 -1.30 19.90 -17.23
N PRO A 210 -1.02 21.11 -16.70
CA PRO A 210 0.34 21.48 -16.29
C PRO A 210 0.87 20.70 -15.09
N LEU A 211 0.00 20.06 -14.31
CA LEU A 211 0.40 19.23 -13.16
C LEU A 211 0.59 17.75 -13.55
N ARG A 212 0.04 17.34 -14.70
CA ARG A 212 0.19 16.01 -15.26
C ARG A 212 0.59 16.13 -16.74
N PRO A 213 1.88 16.40 -17.03
CA PRO A 213 2.34 16.54 -18.41
C PRO A 213 1.96 15.33 -19.28
N GLY A 214 1.43 15.59 -20.48
CA GLY A 214 0.91 14.54 -21.36
C GLY A 214 -0.53 14.11 -21.07
N HIS A 215 -1.17 14.68 -20.05
CA HIS A 215 -2.57 14.45 -19.73
C HIS A 215 -3.46 15.65 -20.07
N MET A 216 -4.71 15.37 -20.43
CA MET A 216 -5.77 16.38 -20.53
C MET A 216 -6.22 16.80 -19.13
N MET A 217 -6.66 18.04 -19.01
CA MET A 217 -7.24 18.52 -17.76
C MET A 217 -8.57 17.82 -17.47
N ASP A 218 -8.72 17.27 -16.28
CA ASP A 218 -9.89 16.54 -15.82
C ASP A 218 -10.19 16.83 -14.33
N CYS A 219 -11.04 16.01 -13.70
CA CYS A 219 -11.38 16.16 -12.28
C CYS A 219 -10.15 16.04 -11.36
N ALA A 220 -9.20 15.16 -11.67
CA ALA A 220 -8.01 14.88 -10.87
C ALA A 220 -6.90 15.93 -11.01
N SER A 221 -6.96 16.78 -12.06
CA SER A 221 -6.07 17.94 -12.20
C SER A 221 -6.14 18.89 -11.01
N CYS A 222 -7.34 19.03 -10.45
CA CYS A 222 -7.61 19.95 -9.35
C CYS A 222 -8.06 19.22 -8.09
N HIS A 223 -8.68 18.03 -8.18
CA HIS A 223 -9.12 17.28 -7.03
C HIS A 223 -8.21 16.10 -6.71
N ASN A 224 -7.89 15.89 -5.43
CA ASN A 224 -7.23 14.68 -4.99
C ASN A 224 -8.28 13.71 -4.40
N PRO A 225 -8.64 12.62 -5.11
CA PRO A 225 -9.60 11.65 -4.60
C PRO A 225 -9.05 10.86 -3.39
N HIS A 226 -7.73 10.87 -3.17
CA HIS A 226 -7.05 10.20 -2.07
C HIS A 226 -6.67 11.13 -0.90
N ASN A 227 -6.78 12.45 -1.05
CA ASN A 227 -6.47 13.41 0.01
C ASN A 227 -7.69 14.32 0.32
N PRO A 228 -8.38 14.04 1.42
CA PRO A 228 -9.62 14.72 1.76
C PRO A 228 -9.45 15.91 2.72
N MET A 229 -8.21 16.28 3.10
CA MET A 229 -7.96 17.29 4.13
C MET A 229 -8.09 18.75 3.65
N SER A 230 -8.36 19.01 2.36
CA SER A 230 -8.52 20.37 1.85
C SER A 230 -10.00 20.73 1.63
N PRO A 231 -10.44 21.98 1.93
CA PRO A 231 -11.78 22.45 1.61
C PRO A 231 -12.04 22.33 0.10
N GLY A 232 -12.87 21.35 -0.29
CA GLY A 232 -13.18 21.02 -1.68
C GLY A 232 -12.31 19.93 -2.32
N ASN A 233 -11.51 19.17 -1.54
CA ASN A 233 -10.56 18.16 -2.01
C ASN A 233 -9.60 18.68 -3.07
N LEU A 234 -9.28 19.98 -3.08
CA LEU A 234 -8.29 20.50 -4.01
C LEU A 234 -6.94 19.85 -3.70
N SER A 235 -6.25 19.33 -4.71
CA SER A 235 -5.00 18.60 -4.51
C SER A 235 -3.98 19.47 -3.77
N ARG A 236 -4.04 20.80 -3.94
CA ARG A 236 -3.18 21.79 -3.27
C ARG A 236 -3.83 23.19 -3.15
N PRO A 237 -3.77 23.90 -2.01
CA PRO A 237 -4.30 25.27 -1.84
C PRO A 237 -3.75 26.30 -2.85
N GLU A 238 -2.49 26.14 -3.25
CA GLU A 238 -1.78 26.95 -4.23
C GLU A 238 -2.32 26.81 -5.67
N GLN A 239 -3.13 25.78 -5.97
CA GLN A 239 -3.75 25.62 -7.31
C GLN A 239 -4.67 26.78 -7.69
N ARG A 240 -5.23 27.53 -6.73
CA ARG A 240 -5.98 28.76 -7.06
C ARG A 240 -5.08 29.87 -7.60
N ALA A 241 -3.81 29.90 -7.22
CA ALA A 241 -2.85 30.84 -7.76
C ALA A 241 -2.50 30.50 -9.22
N TRP A 242 -2.53 29.21 -9.58
CA TRP A 242 -2.31 28.77 -10.96
C TRP A 242 -3.37 29.30 -11.93
N CYS A 243 -4.66 29.25 -11.58
CA CYS A 243 -5.69 29.84 -12.46
C CYS A 243 -5.38 31.30 -12.79
N ARG A 244 -4.79 32.05 -11.84
CA ARG A 244 -4.44 33.47 -11.99
C ARG A 244 -3.20 33.71 -12.85
N THR A 245 -2.38 32.69 -13.16
CA THR A 245 -1.24 32.87 -14.06
C THR A 245 -1.71 33.15 -15.48
N CYS A 246 -2.83 32.53 -15.88
CA CYS A 246 -3.46 32.71 -17.19
C CYS A 246 -4.69 33.64 -17.14
N HIS A 247 -5.47 33.61 -16.05
CA HIS A 247 -6.65 34.47 -15.84
C HIS A 247 -6.33 35.59 -14.83
N LYS A 248 -5.44 36.51 -15.22
CA LYS A 248 -5.00 37.62 -14.36
C LYS A 248 -6.13 38.57 -13.94
N SER A 249 -7.24 38.61 -14.70
CA SER A 249 -8.49 39.30 -14.36
C SER A 249 -9.68 38.39 -14.69
N PRO A 250 -10.53 38.02 -13.72
CA PRO A 250 -11.68 37.14 -13.94
C PRO A 250 -12.83 37.82 -14.71
#